data_AF-A0A3M1FRX3-F1
#
_entry.id   AF-A0A3M1FRX3-F1
#
_cell.length_a   1.000
_cell.length_b   1.000
_cell.length_c   1.000
_cell.angle_alpha   90.00
_cell.angle_beta   90.00
_cell.angle_gamma   90.00
#
_symmetry.space_group_name_H-M   'P 1'
#
loop_
_entity.id
_entity.type
_entity.pdbx_description
1 polymer ?
#
loop_
_entity_poly.entity_id
_entity_poly.type
_entity_poly.pdbx_seq_one_letter_code
_entity_poly.pdbx_strand_id
1 'polypeptide(L)' 'MQREKEHLTQALTKLEKIVEELGKNDLDVEEGLRKFKEGVKLIKFCREKLRKAENEFILLKKELEEDE' A
#
# COMPACT_ATOMS: atom_id res chain seq x y z
N MET A 1 1.01 14.86 -6.03
CA MET A 1 -0.11 14.03 -5.53
C MET A 1 -0.70 13.05 -6.55
N GLN A 2 -1.10 13.45 -7.77
CA GLN A 2 -1.73 12.54 -8.76
C GLN A 2 -0.92 11.24 -9.02
N ARG A 3 0.39 11.39 -9.25
CA ARG A 3 1.32 10.27 -9.50
C ARG A 3 1.44 9.31 -8.32
N GLU A 4 1.40 9.83 -7.09
CA GLU A 4 1.49 9.00 -5.87
C GLU A 4 0.20 8.22 -5.61
N LYS A 5 -0.95 8.81 -5.97
CA LYS A 5 -2.25 8.13 -5.92
C LYS A 5 -2.28 6.95 -6.90
N GLU A 6 -1.78 7.15 -8.13
CA GLU A 6 -1.62 6.06 -9.11
C GLU A 6 -0.72 4.94 -8.59
N HIS A 7 0.41 5.28 -7.94
CA HIS A 7 1.30 4.28 -7.35
C HIS A 7 0.66 3.48 -6.21
N LEU A 8 -0.17 4.11 -5.38
CA LEU A 8 -0.87 3.41 -4.30
C LEU A 8 -1.94 2.46 -4.84
N THR A 9 -2.77 2.93 -5.79
CA THR A 9 -3.79 2.09 -6.44
C THR A 9 -3.14 0.90 -7.13
N GLN A 10 -2.04 1.10 -7.86
CA GLN A 10 -1.30 0.01 -8.49
C GLN A 10 -0.75 -1.00 -7.46
N ALA A 11 -0.24 -0.53 -6.32
CA ALA A 11 0.26 -1.40 -5.26
C ALA A 11 -0.86 -2.24 -4.62
N LEU A 12 -2.05 -1.66 -4.43
CA LEU A 12 -3.23 -2.37 -3.94
C LEU A 12 -3.71 -3.42 -4.95
N THR A 13 -3.81 -3.09 -6.24
CA THR A 13 -4.17 -4.06 -7.29
C THR A 13 -3.17 -5.21 -7.37
N LYS A 14 -1.87 -4.96 -7.18
CA LYS A 14 -0.87 -6.03 -7.11
C LYS A 14 -1.07 -6.92 -5.89
N LEU A 15 -1.42 -6.34 -4.74
CA LEU A 15 -1.69 -7.09 -3.53
C LEU A 15 -2.92 -8.00 -3.68
N GLU A 16 -3.99 -7.52 -4.30
CA GLU A 16 -5.19 -8.32 -4.63
C GLU A 16 -4.83 -9.52 -5.50
N LYS A 17 -4.02 -9.33 -6.54
CA LYS A 17 -3.52 -10.42 -7.38
C LYS A 17 -2.69 -11.43 -6.61
N ILE A 18 -1.82 -10.97 -5.71
CA ILE A 18 -1.03 -11.85 -4.86
C ILE A 18 -1.94 -12.70 -3.96
N VAL A 19 -2.99 -12.12 -3.38
CA VAL A 19 -3.97 -12.86 -2.56
C VAL A 19 -4.71 -13.90 -3.39
N GLU A 20 -5.16 -13.54 -4.59
CA GLU A 20 -5.82 -14.47 -5.51
C GLU A 20 -4.90 -15.64 -5.87
N GLU A 21 -3.64 -15.36 -6.16
CA GLU A 21 -2.65 -16.38 -6.51
C GLU A 21 -2.26 -17.27 -5.33
N LEU A 22 -2.16 -16.71 -4.11
CA LEU A 22 -1.92 -17.46 -2.88
C LEU A 22 -3.09 -18.38 -2.51
N GLY A 23 -4.31 -18.07 -2.97
CA GLY A 23 -5.50 -18.89 -2.75
C GLY A 23 -5.68 -20.05 -3.73
N LYS A 24 -4.80 -20.20 -4.73
CA LYS A 24 -4.89 -21.29 -5.70
C LYS A 24 -4.41 -22.60 -5.06
N ASN A 25 -5.19 -23.67 -5.25
CA ASN A 25 -4.91 -24.99 -4.67
C ASN A 25 -3.66 -25.70 -5.23
N ASP A 26 -3.07 -25.20 -6.32
CA ASP A 26 -1.92 -25.78 -7.02
C ASP A 26 -0.70 -24.86 -6.99
N LEU A 27 -0.56 -24.09 -5.91
CA LEU A 27 0.58 -23.20 -5.74
C LEU A 27 1.76 -23.95 -5.10
N ASP A 28 2.88 -23.97 -5.81
CA ASP A 28 4.14 -24.48 -5.26
C ASP A 28 4.58 -23.68 -4.01
N VAL A 29 5.23 -24.36 -3.06
CA VAL A 29 5.64 -23.75 -1.78
C VAL A 29 6.66 -22.64 -1.97
N GLU A 30 7.61 -22.79 -2.89
CA GLU A 30 8.62 -21.75 -3.18
C GLU A 30 7.97 -20.55 -3.86
N GLU A 31 7.06 -20.79 -4.80
CA GLU A 31 6.23 -19.79 -5.45
C GLU A 31 5.38 -19.02 -4.41
N GLY A 32 4.74 -19.73 -3.48
CA GLY A 32 3.97 -19.14 -2.39
C GLY A 32 4.82 -18.29 -1.46
N LEU A 33 6.02 -18.75 -1.08
CA LEU A 33 6.94 -17.98 -0.25
C LEU A 33 7.42 -16.71 -0.97
N ARG A 34 7.65 -16.78 -2.29
CA ARG A 34 8.02 -15.63 -3.11
C ARG A 34 6.90 -14.57 -3.12
N LYS A 35 5.66 -15.00 -3.39
CA LYS A 35 4.48 -14.12 -3.42
C LYS A 35 4.17 -13.51 -2.06
N PHE A 36 4.31 -14.28 -0.99
CA PHE A 36 4.16 -13.77 0.37
C PHE A 36 5.18 -12.67 0.69
N LYS A 37 6.46 -12.88 0.35
CA LYS A 37 7.51 -11.85 0.53
C LYS A 37 7.19 -10.58 -0.27
N GLU A 38 6.67 -10.72 -1.48
CA GLU A 38 6.24 -9.58 -2.29
C GLU A 38 5.06 -8.83 -1.65
N GLY A 39 4.04 -9.57 -1.18
CA GLY A 39 2.89 -9.01 -0.47
C GLY A 39 3.31 -8.21 0.77
N VAL A 40 4.23 -8.75 1.57
CA VAL A 40 4.79 -8.04 2.74
C VAL A 40 5.47 -6.72 2.35
N LYS A 41 6.22 -6.70 1.24
CA LYS A 41 6.87 -5.48 0.74
C LYS A 41 5.84 -4.44 0.29
N LEU A 42 4.81 -4.87 -0.45
CA LEU A 42 3.74 -3.98 -0.90
C LEU A 42 2.94 -3.39 0.26
N ILE A 43 2.60 -4.20 1.27
CA ILE A 43 1.92 -3.71 2.48
C ILE A 43 2.74 -2.63 3.19
N LYS A 44 4.07 -2.85 3.34
CA LYS A 44 4.95 -1.84 3.94
C LYS A 44 4.96 -0.54 3.14
N PHE A 45 5.06 -0.63 1.81
CA PHE A 45 5.00 0.53 0.92
C PHE A 45 3.68 1.32 1.07
N CYS A 46 2.53 0.62 1.03
CA CYS A 46 1.22 1.26 1.17
C CYS A 46 1.08 1.98 2.53
N ARG A 47 1.49 1.33 3.62
CA ARG A 47 1.46 1.91 4.97
C ARG A 47 2.31 3.17 5.08
N GLU A 48 3.51 3.17 4.49
CA GLU A 48 4.38 4.34 4.49
C GLU A 48 3.76 5.51 3.72
N LYS A 49 3.16 5.24 2.56
CA LYS A 49 2.49 6.27 1.76
C LYS A 49 1.27 6.86 2.46
N LEU A 50 0.44 6.02 3.06
CA LEU A 50 -0.71 6.49 3.84
C LEU A 50 -0.29 7.34 5.03
N ARG A 51 0.75 6.94 5.75
CA ARG A 51 1.30 7.73 6.87
C ARG A 51 1.78 9.11 6.43
N LYS A 52 2.45 9.21 5.27
CA LYS A 52 2.90 10.50 4.73
C LYS A 52 1.71 11.42 4.40
N ALA A 53 0.68 10.86 3.76
CA ALA A 53 -0.54 11.61 3.44
C ALA A 53 -1.30 12.07 4.71
N GLU A 54 -1.38 11.20 5.73
CA GLU A 54 -1.98 11.54 7.02
C GLU A 54 -1.23 12.67 7.72
N ASN A 55 0.10 12.63 7.75
CA ASN A 55 0.92 13.69 8.33
C ASN A 55 0.71 15.04 7.61
N GLU A 56 0.65 15.03 6.27
CA GLU A 56 0.40 16.24 5.50
C GLU A 56 -0.99 16.83 5.82
N PHE A 57 -2.00 15.98 5.98
CA PHE A 57 -3.34 16.42 6.37
C PHE A 57 -3.37 17.03 7.78
N ILE A 58 -2.65 16.43 8.73
CA ILE A 58 -2.54 16.97 10.11
C ILE A 58 -1.88 18.35 10.10
N LEU A 59 -0.81 18.55 9.31
CA LEU A 59 -0.13 19.83 9.20
C LEU A 59 -1.05 20.90 8.60
N LEU A 60 -1.72 20.60 7.48
CA LEU A 60 -2.67 21.51 6.84
C LEU A 60 -3.84 21.87 7.75
N LYS A 61 -4.38 20.90 8.50
CA LYS A 61 -5.44 21.15 9.49
C LYS A 61 -4.98 22.10 10.59
N LYS A 62 -3.74 21.93 11.05
CA LYS A 62 -3.16 22.80 12.08
C LYS A 62 -2.94 24.23 11.55
N GLU A 63 -2.45 24.39 10.33
CA GLU A 63 -2.32 25.71 9.68
C GLU A 63 -3.68 26.42 9.58
N LEU A 64 -4.74 25.71 9.16
CA LEU A 64 -6.10 26.26 9.10
C LEU A 64 -6.65 26.68 10.46
N GLU A 65 -6.27 26.00 11.54
CA GLU A 65 -6.71 26.32 12.91
C GLU A 65 -5.90 27.46 13.55
N GLU A 66 -4.68 27.75 13.07
CA GLU A 66 -3.82 28.85 13.55
C GLU A 66 -4.09 30.18 12.82
N ASP A 67 -4.76 30.14 11.66
CA ASP A 67 -5.21 31.32 10.90
C ASP A 67 -6.60 31.86 11.35
N GLU A 68 -7.27 31.20 12.31
CA GLU A 68 -8.48 31.67 13.03
C GLU A 68 -8.14 32.32 14.39
#